data_AF-A0A929M3A6-F1
#
_entry.id   AF-A0A929M3A6-F1
#
_cell.length_a   1.000
_cell.length_b   1.000
_cell.length_c   1.000
_cell.angle_alpha   90.00
_cell.angle_beta   90.00
_cell.angle_gamma   90.00
#
_symmetry.space_group_name_H-M   'P 1'
#
loop_
_entity.id
_entity.type
_entity.pdbx_description
1 polymer ?
#
loop_
_entity_poly.entity_id
_entity_poly.type
_entity_poly.pdbx_seq_one_letter_code
_entity_poly.pdbx_strand_id
1 'polypeptide(L)'
;MYCLKQIHIQNFRNIEYQTIYLGERKSVFVGKNGSGKTIILKAIEKLINSKRIKRKDFKDLEKKLILEATVIYNGEEIKIKIEAKFDSDEITTVDNFSDEKQKEFLKKVNLIFIPADRKINKENKEDGYIKLIDLILKTKELKNDKL
;
A
#
# COMPACT_ATOMS: atom_id res chain seq x y z
N MET A 1 4.44 10.34 16.52
CA MET A 1 3.27 9.55 16.06
C MET A 1 3.48 9.19 14.61
N TYR A 2 3.10 7.99 14.16
CA TYR A 2 3.18 7.60 12.75
C TYR A 2 1.78 7.30 12.21
N CYS A 3 1.32 8.04 11.20
CA CYS A 3 -0.01 7.83 10.63
C CYS A 3 -0.08 8.25 9.16
N LEU A 4 -0.96 7.58 8.39
CA LEU A 4 -1.33 8.00 7.04
C LEU A 4 -2.49 9.00 7.13
N LYS A 5 -2.29 10.24 6.67
CA LYS A 5 -3.30 11.31 6.71
C LYS A 5 -4.09 11.39 5.42
N GLN A 6 -3.43 11.20 4.29
CA GLN A 6 -4.03 11.36 2.98
C GLN A 6 -3.40 10.36 2.02
N ILE A 7 -4.19 9.87 1.07
CA ILE A 7 -3.68 9.23 -0.14
C ILE A 7 -4.30 9.91 -1.38
N HIS A 8 -3.45 10.21 -2.34
CA HIS A 8 -3.78 10.66 -3.67
C HIS A 8 -3.43 9.54 -4.68
N ILE A 9 -4.39 9.20 -5.53
CA ILE A 9 -4.34 8.09 -6.47
C ILE A 9 -4.68 8.64 -7.85
N GLN A 10 -3.79 8.42 -8.82
CA GLN A 10 -4.02 8.75 -10.21
C GLN A 10 -3.63 7.58 -11.11
N ASN A 11 -4.50 7.29 -12.08
CA ASN A 11 -4.30 6.26 -13.10
C ASN A 11 -3.96 4.86 -12.53
N PHE A 12 -4.62 4.49 -11.44
CA PHE A 12 -4.40 3.22 -10.74
C PHE A 12 -5.63 2.30 -10.85
N ARG A 13 -5.51 1.23 -11.65
CA ARG A 13 -6.55 0.23 -11.89
C ARG A 13 -7.86 0.83 -12.42
N ASN A 14 -8.92 0.89 -11.62
CA ASN A 14 -10.17 1.53 -12.04
C ASN A 14 -10.32 2.97 -11.53
N ILE A 15 -9.34 3.47 -10.77
CA ILE A 15 -9.32 4.83 -10.24
C ILE A 15 -8.57 5.72 -11.22
N GLU A 16 -9.26 6.71 -11.77
CA GLU A 16 -8.65 7.73 -12.64
C GLU A 16 -7.94 8.80 -11.84
N TYR A 17 -8.67 9.40 -10.90
CA TYR A 17 -8.19 10.43 -10.00
C TYR A 17 -9.02 10.37 -8.72
N GLN A 18 -8.38 10.21 -7.57
CA GLN A 18 -9.05 10.25 -6.28
C GLN A 18 -8.08 10.70 -5.19
N THR A 19 -8.53 11.64 -4.36
CA THR A 19 -7.89 11.98 -3.08
C THR A 19 -8.79 11.52 -1.93
N ILE A 20 -8.19 10.93 -0.91
CA ILE A 20 -8.87 10.40 0.27
C ILE A 20 -8.15 10.89 1.52
N TYR A 21 -8.90 11.51 2.42
CA TYR A 21 -8.44 11.90 3.75
C TYR A 21 -8.81 10.80 4.74
N LEU A 22 -7.83 10.36 5.53
CA LEU A 22 -8.02 9.33 6.54
C LEU A 22 -8.20 9.98 7.91
N GLY A 23 -9.08 9.38 8.71
CA GLY A 23 -9.25 9.77 10.10
C GLY A 23 -8.01 9.45 10.93
N GLU A 24 -7.72 10.27 11.93
CA GLU A 24 -6.49 10.19 12.73
C GLU A 24 -6.34 8.86 13.49
N ARG A 25 -7.47 8.25 13.87
CA ARG A 25 -7.52 7.01 14.64
C ARG A 25 -8.03 5.82 13.82
N LYS A 26 -9.11 6.03 13.07
CA LYS A 26 -9.81 4.97 12.33
C LYS A 26 -10.40 5.54 11.04
N SER A 27 -10.37 4.73 9.99
CA SER A 27 -11.03 4.99 8.71
C SER A 27 -11.80 3.74 8.30
N VAL A 28 -13.07 3.91 7.89
CA VAL A 28 -13.94 2.81 7.47
C VAL A 28 -14.37 3.04 6.04
N PHE A 29 -14.09 2.09 5.15
CA PHE A 29 -14.49 2.15 3.75
C PHE A 29 -15.75 1.30 3.53
N VAL A 30 -16.88 1.95 3.21
CA VAL A 30 -18.16 1.28 2.95
C VAL A 30 -18.58 1.44 1.48
N GLY A 31 -19.35 0.49 0.95
CA GLY A 31 -19.88 0.54 -0.42
C GLY A 31 -20.12 -0.85 -1.01
N LYS A 32 -20.71 -0.91 -2.21
CA LYS A 32 -21.00 -2.17 -2.92
C LYS A 32 -19.73 -2.94 -3.30
N ASN A 33 -19.83 -4.24 -3.55
CA ASN A 33 -18.71 -5.01 -4.11
C ASN A 33 -18.26 -4.40 -5.45
N GLY A 34 -16.94 -4.43 -5.72
CA GLY A 34 -16.38 -3.81 -6.92
C GLY A 34 -16.24 -2.28 -6.88
N SER A 35 -16.70 -1.60 -5.83
CA SER A 35 -16.65 -0.12 -5.72
C SER A 35 -15.26 0.50 -5.55
N GLY A 36 -14.19 -0.28 -5.63
CA GLY A 36 -12.81 0.22 -5.48
C GLY A 36 -12.23 0.21 -4.06
N LYS A 37 -12.97 -0.25 -3.02
CA LYS A 37 -12.45 -0.34 -1.63
C LYS A 37 -11.10 -1.07 -1.53
N THR A 38 -11.03 -2.28 -2.09
CA THR A 38 -9.78 -3.06 -2.10
C THR A 38 -8.69 -2.42 -2.95
N ILE A 39 -9.06 -1.61 -3.95
CA ILE A 39 -8.10 -0.92 -4.82
C ILE A 39 -7.42 0.23 -4.05
N ILE A 40 -8.17 0.97 -3.23
CA ILE A 40 -7.61 1.96 -2.30
C ILE A 40 -6.59 1.29 -1.36
N LEU A 41 -6.95 0.17 -0.72
CA LEU A 41 -6.03 -0.53 0.18
C LEU A 41 -4.78 -1.05 -0.55
N LYS A 42 -4.91 -1.51 -1.80
CA LYS A 42 -3.78 -1.92 -2.63
C LYS A 42 -2.89 -0.75 -3.05
N ALA A 43 -3.45 0.44 -3.27
CA ALA A 43 -2.66 1.64 -3.53
C ALA A 43 -1.80 2.00 -2.31
N ILE A 44 -2.38 1.95 -1.11
CA ILE A 44 -1.65 2.14 0.16
C ILE A 44 -0.55 1.09 0.32
N GLU A 45 -0.86 -0.19 0.07
CA GLU A 45 0.12 -1.28 0.14
C GLU A 45 1.28 -1.09 -0.86
N LYS A 46 0.98 -0.65 -2.09
CA LYS A 46 1.99 -0.38 -3.12
C LYS A 46 2.90 0.76 -2.72
N LEU A 47 2.32 1.83 -2.18
CA LEU A 47 3.05 3.02 -1.76
C LEU A 47 3.96 2.77 -0.56
N ILE A 48 3.49 2.02 0.44
CA ILE A 48 4.17 1.89 1.73
C ILE A 48 5.03 0.61 1.83
N ASN A 49 4.67 -0.49 1.16
CA ASN A 49 5.31 -1.80 1.36
C ASN A 49 6.00 -2.33 0.10
N SER A 50 5.25 -2.51 -0.99
CA SER A 50 5.77 -3.26 -2.14
C SER A 50 6.64 -2.42 -3.07
N LYS A 51 6.35 -1.11 -3.21
CA LYS A 51 6.88 -0.13 -4.20
C LYS A 51 6.94 -0.56 -5.68
N ARG A 52 6.70 -1.82 -5.99
CA ARG A 52 6.79 -2.42 -7.31
C ARG A 52 5.48 -2.24 -8.07
N ILE A 53 5.44 -1.33 -9.01
CA ILE A 53 4.31 -1.16 -9.94
C ILE A 53 4.35 -2.26 -11.01
N LYS A 54 3.17 -2.76 -11.40
CA LYS A 54 3.01 -3.77 -12.48
C LYS A 54 2.11 -3.21 -13.57
N ARG A 55 2.18 -3.76 -14.78
CA ARG A 55 1.34 -3.36 -15.94
C ARG A 55 -0.16 -3.32 -15.59
N LYS A 56 -0.64 -4.31 -14.83
CA LYS A 56 -2.05 -4.40 -14.38
C LYS A 56 -2.47 -3.33 -13.36
N ASP A 57 -1.53 -2.58 -12.80
CA ASP A 57 -1.81 -1.52 -11.85
C ASP A 57 -2.17 -0.21 -12.55
N PHE A 58 -1.85 -0.04 -13.84
CA PHE A 58 -2.26 1.10 -14.66
C PHE A 58 -3.74 0.98 -15.05
N LYS A 59 -4.47 2.12 -15.03
CA LYS A 59 -5.78 2.21 -15.70
C LYS A 59 -5.60 2.37 -17.21
N ASP A 60 -4.67 3.25 -17.58
CA ASP A 60 -4.30 3.65 -18.93
C ASP A 60 -2.77 3.61 -19.04
N LEU A 61 -2.24 2.83 -19.98
CA LEU A 61 -0.79 2.65 -20.15
C LEU A 61 -0.12 3.88 -20.78
N GLU A 62 -0.88 4.74 -21.47
CA GLU A 62 -0.36 5.96 -22.10
C GLU A 62 -0.17 7.09 -21.08
N LYS A 63 -0.73 6.94 -19.88
CA LYS A 63 -0.68 7.95 -18.81
C LYS A 63 0.27 7.53 -17.70
N LYS A 64 0.85 8.52 -17.03
CA LYS A 64 1.60 8.29 -15.79
C LYS A 64 0.67 7.80 -14.68
N LEU A 65 1.13 6.83 -13.91
CA LEU A 65 0.53 6.39 -12.65
C LEU A 65 1.18 7.15 -11.52
N ILE A 66 0.38 7.74 -10.63
CA ILE A 66 0.87 8.49 -9.47
C ILE A 66 0.16 7.99 -8.22
N LEU A 67 0.94 7.56 -7.24
CA LEU A 67 0.48 7.30 -5.88
C LEU A 67 1.23 8.25 -4.95
N GLU A 68 0.52 9.10 -4.24
CA GLU A 68 1.09 10.03 -3.25
C GLU A 68 0.38 9.85 -1.92
N ALA A 69 1.11 9.98 -0.82
CA ALA A 69 0.52 10.04 0.49
C ALA A 69 1.20 11.07 1.36
N THR A 70 0.39 11.68 2.21
CA THR A 70 0.85 12.48 3.33
C THR A 70 0.88 11.58 4.56
N VAL A 71 2.04 11.42 5.17
CA VAL A 71 2.20 10.68 6.42
C VAL A 71 2.79 11.57 7.50
N ILE A 72 2.38 11.35 8.75
CA ILE A 72 3.10 11.90 9.90
C ILE A 72 4.23 10.93 10.23
N TYR A 73 5.43 11.46 10.34
CA TYR A 73 6.67 10.77 10.66
C TYR A 73 7.39 11.53 11.76
N ASN A 74 7.58 10.94 12.94
CA ASN A 74 8.21 11.63 14.08
C ASN A 74 7.57 12.99 14.46
N GLY A 75 6.28 13.18 14.15
CA GLY A 75 5.57 14.45 14.39
C GLY A 75 5.66 15.45 13.25
N GLU A 76 6.47 15.17 12.22
CA GLU A 76 6.55 15.96 11.00
C GLU A 76 5.66 15.39 9.92
N GLU A 77 5.12 16.27 9.07
CA GLU A 77 4.36 15.87 7.90
C GLU A 77 5.31 15.68 6.72
N ILE A 78 5.35 14.46 6.17
CA ILE A 78 6.15 14.14 4.99
C ILE A 78 5.26 13.63 3.86
N LYS A 79 5.63 13.96 2.62
CA LYS A 79 5.00 13.45 1.42
C LYS A 79 5.81 12.33 0.81
N ILE A 80 5.20 11.15 0.69
CA ILE A 80 5.74 10.01 -0.03
C ILE A 80 5.04 9.87 -1.38
N LYS A 81 5.80 9.61 -2.43
CA LYS A 81 5.29 9.58 -3.80
C LYS A 81 5.98 8.48 -4.58
N ILE A 82 5.19 7.76 -5.37
CA ILE A 82 5.63 6.87 -6.44
C ILE A 82 5.02 7.38 -7.74
N GLU A 83 5.86 7.58 -8.74
CA GLU A 83 5.47 7.79 -10.12
C GLU A 83 5.92 6.60 -10.96
N ALA A 84 5.06 6.13 -11.86
CA ALA A 84 5.43 5.12 -12.84
C ALA A 84 4.95 5.48 -14.24
N LYS A 85 5.77 5.17 -15.23
CA LYS A 85 5.46 5.29 -16.66
C LYS A 85 5.65 3.92 -17.30
N PHE A 86 4.77 3.58 -18.22
CA PHE A 86 4.94 2.44 -19.12
C PHE A 86 5.45 2.97 -20.47
N ASP A 87 6.53 2.39 -20.98
CA ASP A 87 7.13 2.77 -22.25
C ASP A 87 7.77 1.53 -22.89
N SER A 88 7.43 1.23 -24.15
CA SER A 88 8.08 0.18 -24.92
C SER A 88 8.20 -1.18 -24.18
N ASP A 89 7.11 -1.61 -23.54
CA ASP A 89 7.00 -2.80 -22.68
C ASP A 89 7.77 -2.78 -21.34
N GLU A 90 8.44 -1.68 -21.01
CA GLU A 90 9.12 -1.46 -19.74
C GLU A 90 8.32 -0.54 -18.79
N ILE A 91 8.51 -0.75 -17.47
CA ILE A 91 7.93 0.12 -16.43
C ILE A 91 9.07 0.81 -15.70
N THR A 92 9.19 2.12 -15.89
CA THR A 92 10.07 2.96 -15.09
C THR A 92 9.31 3.44 -13.86
N THR A 93 9.89 3.27 -12.67
CA THR A 93 9.31 3.73 -11.40
C THR A 93 10.30 4.67 -10.72
N VAL A 94 9.80 5.81 -10.22
CA VAL A 94 10.57 6.77 -9.42
C VAL A 94 9.81 6.99 -8.12
N ASP A 95 10.51 6.91 -6.99
CA ASP A 95 9.94 7.19 -5.69
C ASP A 95 10.86 8.08 -4.84
N ASN A 96 10.27 8.82 -3.91
CA ASN A 96 11.02 9.71 -3.01
C ASN A 96 11.13 9.14 -1.59
N PHE A 97 10.84 7.85 -1.39
CA PHE A 97 10.71 7.25 -0.08
C PHE A 97 11.75 6.15 0.08
N SER A 98 12.99 6.50 0.42
CA SER A 98 14.10 5.52 0.47
C SER A 98 13.79 4.25 1.25
N ASP A 99 14.45 3.13 0.91
CA ASP A 99 14.23 1.84 1.56
C ASP A 99 14.51 1.88 3.08
N GLU A 100 15.44 2.72 3.52
CA GLU A 100 15.72 2.97 4.94
C GLU A 100 14.54 3.64 5.64
N LYS A 101 14.04 4.76 5.08
CA LYS A 101 12.86 5.47 5.61
C LYS A 101 11.62 4.59 5.60
N GLN A 102 11.47 3.78 4.55
CA GLN A 102 10.40 2.81 4.43
C GLN A 102 10.47 1.75 5.53
N LYS A 103 11.65 1.15 5.73
CA LYS A 103 11.86 0.17 6.81
C LYS A 103 11.53 0.80 8.15
N GLU A 104 12.09 1.96 8.47
CA GLU A 104 11.83 2.65 9.75
C GLU A 104 10.34 2.94 9.96
N PHE A 105 9.65 3.44 8.94
CA PHE A 105 8.21 3.67 8.98
C PHE A 105 7.42 2.37 9.23
N LEU A 106 7.75 1.30 8.51
CA LEU A 106 7.11 -0.01 8.67
C LEU A 106 7.37 -0.65 10.04
N LYS A 107 8.53 -0.39 10.69
CA LYS A 107 8.78 -0.82 12.08
C LYS A 107 7.80 -0.18 13.06
N LYS A 108 7.34 1.04 12.76
CA LYS A 108 6.56 1.88 13.69
C LYS A 108 5.06 1.88 13.39
N VAL A 109 4.67 1.48 12.18
CA VAL A 109 3.28 1.40 11.75
C VAL A 109 2.79 -0.05 11.74
N ASN A 110 1.64 -0.29 12.36
CA ASN A 110 0.93 -1.55 12.26
C ASN A 110 0.08 -1.56 10.99
N LEU A 111 0.67 -1.85 9.83
CA LEU A 111 -0.13 -2.15 8.64
C LEU A 111 -0.52 -3.63 8.65
N ILE A 112 -1.66 -3.95 9.26
CA ILE A 112 -2.24 -5.28 9.15
C ILE A 112 -3.25 -5.25 8.02
N PHE A 113 -2.84 -5.72 6.85
CA PHE A 113 -3.79 -6.02 5.78
C PHE A 113 -4.31 -7.43 6.01
N ILE A 114 -5.54 -7.54 6.53
CA ILE A 114 -6.29 -8.79 6.51
C ILE A 114 -7.13 -8.72 5.24
N PRO A 115 -6.66 -9.22 4.09
CA PRO A 115 -7.60 -9.44 3.01
C PRO A 115 -8.68 -10.35 3.58
N ALA A 116 -9.94 -10.03 3.32
CA ALA A 116 -10.99 -11.05 3.28
C ALA A 116 -10.68 -11.98 2.10
N ASP A 117 -9.50 -12.58 2.07
CA ASP A 117 -9.07 -13.48 1.04
C ASP A 117 -9.86 -14.74 1.29
N ARG A 118 -10.77 -15.03 0.37
CA ARG A 118 -11.41 -16.34 0.26
C ARG A 118 -10.38 -17.48 0.18
N LYS A 119 -9.08 -17.18 0.02
CA LYS A 119 -7.96 -18.14 0.08
C LYS A 119 -7.49 -18.49 1.49
N ILE A 120 -7.56 -17.58 2.46
CA ILE A 120 -7.25 -17.88 3.87
C ILE A 120 -8.42 -18.67 4.49
N ASN A 121 -9.65 -18.30 4.13
CA ASN A 121 -10.87 -18.93 4.62
C ASN A 121 -11.38 -20.08 3.74
N LYS A 122 -10.57 -20.60 2.80
CA LYS A 122 -10.95 -21.79 2.03
C LYS A 122 -10.60 -23.01 2.87
N GLU A 123 -11.60 -23.84 3.13
CA GLU A 123 -11.66 -24.90 4.15
C GLU A 123 -10.57 -26.00 4.11
N ASN A 124 -9.56 -25.93 3.23
CA ASN A 124 -8.70 -27.08 2.95
C ASN A 124 -7.21 -26.82 2.67
N LYS A 125 -6.57 -25.73 3.13
CA LYS A 125 -5.09 -25.64 3.06
C LYS A 125 -4.47 -24.91 4.25
N GLU A 126 -3.66 -25.65 5.01
CA GLU A 126 -2.67 -25.17 6.00
C GLU A 126 -1.87 -23.95 5.48
N ASP A 127 -1.63 -23.88 4.16
CA ASP A 127 -0.98 -22.78 3.44
C ASP A 127 -1.54 -21.37 3.75
N GLY A 128 -2.85 -21.24 3.99
CA GLY A 128 -3.49 -19.94 4.22
C GLY A 128 -3.10 -19.33 5.57
N TYR A 129 -3.17 -20.15 6.62
CA TYR A 129 -2.77 -19.78 7.97
C TYR A 129 -1.26 -19.65 8.10
N ILE A 130 -0.48 -20.52 7.45
CA ILE A 130 0.99 -20.40 7.41
C ILE A 130 1.39 -19.06 6.77
N LYS A 131 0.77 -18.66 5.64
CA LYS A 131 1.06 -17.34 5.03
C LYS A 131 0.68 -16.16 5.93
N LEU A 132 -0.41 -16.28 6.69
CA LEU A 132 -0.79 -15.26 7.65
C LEU A 132 0.21 -15.20 8.81
N ILE A 133 0.63 -16.35 9.33
CA ILE A 133 1.66 -16.47 10.36
C ILE A 133 2.99 -15.90 9.85
N ASP A 134 3.44 -16.26 8.65
CA ASP A 134 4.64 -15.70 8.00
C ASP A 134 4.55 -14.19 7.86
N LEU A 135 3.39 -13.66 7.47
CA LEU A 135 3.17 -12.22 7.37
C LEU A 135 3.29 -11.55 8.77
N ILE A 136 2.69 -12.16 9.80
CA ILE A 136 2.78 -11.69 11.19
C ILE A 136 4.23 -11.78 11.70
N LEU A 137 4.94 -12.88 11.42
CA LEU A 137 6.32 -13.13 11.81
C LEU A 137 7.26 -12.15 11.12
N LYS A 138 7.18 -11.98 9.80
CA LYS A 138 7.94 -10.96 9.06
C LYS A 138 7.68 -9.55 9.59
N THR A 139 6.43 -9.25 9.95
CA THR A 139 6.09 -7.95 10.58
C THR A 139 6.70 -7.83 11.98
N LYS A 140 6.81 -8.94 12.74
CA LYS A 140 7.49 -8.98 14.05
C LYS A 140 9.01 -8.87 13.91
N GLU A 141 9.63 -9.58 12.97
CA GLU A 141 11.07 -9.51 12.68
C GLU A 141 11.48 -8.10 12.29
N LEU A 142 10.76 -7.48 11.37
CA LEU A 142 10.95 -6.07 11.01
C LEU A 142 10.93 -5.15 12.25
N LYS A 143 10.11 -5.46 13.25
CA LYS A 143 10.03 -4.69 14.51
C LYS A 143 11.11 -5.03 15.53
N ASN A 144 11.61 -6.27 15.50
CA ASN A 144 12.51 -6.83 16.51
C ASN A 144 13.99 -6.76 16.12
N ASP A 145 14.35 -6.27 14.93
CA ASP A 145 15.73 -5.95 14.56
C ASP A 145 16.31 -4.87 15.50
N LYS A 146 16.75 -5.33 16.67
CA LYS A 146 17.99 -4.99 17.35
C LYS A 146 19.07 -5.89 16.75
N LEU A 147 19.84 -5.37 15.80
CA LEU A 147 21.22 -5.79 15.50
C LEU A 147 21.93 -4.56 14.96
#